data_AF-B6E1U8-F1
#
_entry.id   AF-B6E1U8-F1
#
_cell.length_a   1.000
_cell.length_b   1.000
_cell.length_c   1.000
_cell.angle_alpha   90.00
_cell.angle_beta   90.00
_cell.angle_gamma   90.00
#
_symmetry.space_group_name_H-M   'P 1'
#
loop_
_entity.id
_entity.type
_entity.pdbx_description
1 polymer ?
#
loop_
_entity_poly.entity_id
_entity_poly.type
_entity_poly.pdbx_seq_one_letter_code
_entity_poly.pdbx_strand_id
1 'polypeptide(L)'
;FVALLVSGGHSQLMAAYGIGQYELLGESIDDAAGEAFDKVAKMMNLPYPGGPNIARLAQQGNPTAFDFPRPMLHQGLTFSFSGLKTAVSVQLKKVEGQNREADIAASFQEAIVDTLVKKSVKALKQTGLNRLVIAGGVSANQRLREQLESSLNRIKASVYYAEPALCTDNGAMIAFAGYQRLKAGQQDGLSVTTTPRWPMTELTCPAEI
;
A
#
# COMPACT_ATOMS: atom_id res chain seq x y z
N PHE A 1 15.08 0.88 6.12
CA PHE A 1 14.23 1.43 5.02
C PHE A 1 12.80 1.50 5.53
N VAL A 2 11.94 2.30 4.90
CA VAL A 2 10.50 2.24 5.18
C VAL A 2 9.87 1.27 4.18
N ALA A 3 9.05 0.34 4.65
CA ALA A 3 8.24 -0.54 3.84
C ALA A 3 6.81 0.01 3.75
N LEU A 4 6.26 0.11 2.54
CA LEU A 4 4.86 0.34 2.28
C LEU A 4 4.23 -0.97 1.79
N LEU A 5 3.42 -1.60 2.64
CA LEU A 5 2.70 -2.84 2.31
C LEU A 5 1.27 -2.47 1.90
N VAL A 6 0.97 -2.58 0.60
CA VAL A 6 -0.32 -2.19 0.02
C VAL A 6 -0.92 -3.32 -0.83
N SER A 7 -1.74 -4.13 -0.19
CA SER A 7 -2.41 -5.30 -0.77
C SER A 7 -3.94 -5.18 -0.69
N GLY A 8 -4.65 -6.25 -1.03
CA GLY A 8 -6.09 -6.34 -0.81
C GLY A 8 -6.48 -6.24 0.67
N GLY A 9 -5.65 -6.73 1.59
CA GLY A 9 -5.95 -6.77 3.03
C GLY A 9 -5.03 -5.94 3.93
N HIS A 10 -4.00 -5.30 3.37
CA HIS A 10 -3.03 -4.54 4.16
C HIS A 10 -2.76 -3.17 3.52
N SER A 11 -2.69 -2.16 4.37
CA SER A 11 -2.17 -0.83 4.07
C SER A 11 -1.34 -0.38 5.27
N GLN A 12 -0.04 -0.67 5.26
CA GLN A 12 0.85 -0.46 6.41
C GLN A 12 2.15 0.24 6.00
N LEU A 13 2.65 1.09 6.88
CA LEU A 13 3.99 1.69 6.85
C LEU A 13 4.81 1.11 8.01
N MET A 14 5.97 0.57 7.70
CA MET A 14 6.84 -0.07 8.68
C MET A 14 8.28 0.40 8.49
N ALA A 15 8.96 0.83 9.55
CA ALA A 15 10.40 1.03 9.50
C ALA A 15 11.09 -0.31 9.76
N ALA A 16 11.99 -0.69 8.86
CA ALA A 16 12.88 -1.84 9.04
C ALA A 16 14.31 -1.33 9.25
N TYR A 17 14.81 -1.48 10.48
CA TYR A 17 16.18 -1.13 10.86
C TYR A 17 17.15 -2.30 10.71
N GLY A 18 16.63 -3.53 10.78
CA GLY A 18 17.39 -4.77 10.66
C GLY A 18 16.46 -5.99 10.66
N ILE A 19 17.03 -7.18 10.53
CA ILE A 19 16.26 -8.44 10.61
C ILE A 19 15.69 -8.56 12.03
N GLY A 20 14.36 -8.62 12.15
CA GLY A 20 13.69 -8.68 13.45
C GLY A 20 13.65 -7.34 14.18
N GLN A 21 13.97 -6.23 13.52
CA GLN A 21 13.90 -4.87 14.08
C GLN A 21 12.94 -4.05 13.23
N TYR A 22 11.65 -4.22 13.52
CA TYR A 22 10.55 -3.64 12.77
C TYR A 22 9.69 -2.76 13.67
N GLU A 23 9.45 -1.53 13.23
CA GLU A 23 8.58 -0.57 13.91
C GLU A 23 7.36 -0.29 13.02
N LEU A 24 6.16 -0.57 13.53
CA LEU A 24 4.92 -0.17 12.86
C LEU A 24 4.75 1.34 12.99
N LEU A 25 4.84 2.05 11.87
CA LEU A 25 4.71 3.50 11.83
C LEU A 25 3.25 3.94 11.68
N GLY A 26 2.46 3.15 10.95
CA GLY A 26 1.04 3.40 10.76
C GLY A 26 0.38 2.33 9.90
N GLU A 27 -0.92 2.16 10.09
CA GLU A 27 -1.75 1.22 9.33
C GLU A 27 -3.12 1.79 9.03
N SER A 28 -3.88 1.11 8.17
CA SER A 28 -5.29 1.45 7.98
C SER A 28 -6.10 1.06 9.21
N ILE A 29 -6.96 1.96 9.67
CA ILE A 29 -7.95 1.69 10.73
C ILE A 29 -9.27 1.16 10.17
N ASP A 30 -9.41 1.11 8.85
CA ASP A 30 -10.58 0.58 8.17
C ASP A 30 -10.19 -0.26 6.94
N ASP A 31 -10.72 0.05 5.75
CA ASP A 31 -10.45 -0.67 4.51
C ASP A 31 -8.96 -0.54 4.14
N ALA A 32 -8.37 -1.61 3.61
CA ALA A 32 -7.10 -1.51 2.92
C ALA A 32 -7.28 -0.80 1.56
N ALA A 33 -6.17 -0.34 0.96
CA ALA A 33 -6.22 0.37 -0.31
C ALA A 33 -6.73 -0.53 -1.44
N GLY A 34 -6.27 -1.79 -1.49
CA GLY A 34 -6.74 -2.76 -2.48
C GLY A 34 -8.22 -3.08 -2.33
N GLU A 35 -8.70 -3.25 -1.09
CA GLU A 35 -10.13 -3.44 -0.81
C GLU A 35 -10.98 -2.24 -1.25
N ALA A 36 -10.49 -1.00 -1.05
CA ALA A 36 -11.17 0.19 -1.53
C ALA A 36 -11.28 0.20 -3.06
N PHE A 37 -10.22 -0.18 -3.78
CA PHE A 37 -10.27 -0.35 -5.24
C PHE A 37 -11.30 -1.42 -5.66
N ASP A 38 -11.33 -2.57 -4.99
CA ASP A 38 -12.27 -3.65 -5.31
C ASP A 38 -13.72 -3.24 -5.06
N LYS A 39 -14.00 -2.54 -3.95
CA LYS A 39 -15.33 -2.03 -3.62
C LYS A 39 -15.81 -1.01 -4.65
N VAL A 40 -14.97 -0.06 -5.04
CA VAL A 40 -15.33 0.95 -6.05
C VAL A 40 -15.48 0.33 -7.43
N ALA A 41 -14.62 -0.59 -7.84
CA ALA A 41 -14.76 -1.32 -9.09
C ALA A 41 -16.12 -2.03 -9.18
N LYS A 42 -16.52 -2.72 -8.10
CA LYS A 42 -17.83 -3.37 -8.01
C LYS A 42 -18.99 -2.38 -8.17
N MET A 43 -18.90 -1.20 -7.55
CA MET A 43 -19.92 -0.15 -7.68
C MET A 43 -20.02 0.42 -9.10
N MET A 44 -18.93 0.38 -9.86
CA MET A 44 -18.86 0.79 -11.26
C MET A 44 -19.11 -0.37 -12.25
N ASN A 45 -19.59 -1.52 -11.77
CA ASN A 45 -19.82 -2.73 -12.57
C ASN A 45 -18.56 -3.24 -13.33
N LEU A 46 -17.37 -2.99 -12.80
CA LEU A 46 -16.12 -3.51 -13.34
C LEU A 46 -15.80 -4.91 -12.78
N PRO A 47 -15.10 -5.77 -13.53
CA PRO A 47 -14.78 -7.11 -13.08
C PRO A 47 -13.70 -7.12 -11.98
N TYR A 48 -13.66 -8.21 -11.21
CA TYR A 48 -12.62 -8.49 -10.23
C TYR A 48 -11.36 -9.05 -10.91
N PRO A 49 -10.12 -8.71 -10.48
CA PRO A 49 -9.77 -7.76 -9.41
C PRO A 49 -9.99 -6.30 -9.81
N GLY A 50 -10.46 -5.47 -8.89
CA GLY A 50 -10.91 -4.11 -9.16
C GLY A 50 -9.78 -3.11 -9.42
N GLY A 51 -8.64 -3.26 -8.75
CA GLY A 51 -7.48 -2.37 -8.90
C GLY A 51 -7.04 -2.15 -10.36
N PRO A 52 -6.69 -3.19 -11.12
CA PRO A 52 -6.31 -3.06 -12.53
C PRO A 52 -7.42 -2.50 -13.42
N ASN A 53 -8.68 -2.83 -13.12
CA ASN A 53 -9.83 -2.36 -13.89
C ASN A 53 -10.07 -0.86 -13.70
N ILE A 54 -10.02 -0.37 -12.45
CA ILE A 54 -10.08 1.06 -12.14
C ILE A 54 -8.91 1.80 -12.76
N ALA A 55 -7.68 1.27 -12.64
CA ALA A 55 -6.50 1.90 -13.19
C ALA A 55 -6.57 2.08 -14.71
N ARG A 56 -7.09 1.08 -15.45
CA ARG A 56 -7.32 1.18 -16.89
C ARG A 56 -8.41 2.19 -17.24
N LEU A 57 -9.51 2.22 -16.50
CA LEU A 57 -10.57 3.21 -16.74
C LEU A 57 -10.09 4.64 -16.44
N ALA A 58 -9.29 4.81 -15.38
CA ALA A 58 -8.69 6.07 -14.98
C ALA A 58 -7.76 6.69 -16.04
N GLN A 59 -7.18 5.89 -16.95
CA GLN A 59 -6.35 6.42 -18.04
C GLN A 59 -7.13 7.29 -19.04
N GLN A 60 -8.46 7.13 -19.08
CA GLN A 60 -9.35 7.86 -19.98
C GLN A 60 -10.00 9.07 -19.30
N GLY A 61 -9.71 9.29 -18.01
CA GLY A 61 -10.35 10.31 -17.19
C GLY A 61 -9.39 11.40 -16.74
N ASN A 62 -9.98 12.50 -16.28
CA ASN A 62 -9.28 13.60 -15.64
C ASN A 62 -9.17 13.35 -14.12
N PRO A 63 -7.95 13.22 -13.55
CA PRO A 63 -7.75 12.98 -12.12
C PRO A 63 -8.13 14.17 -11.22
N THR A 64 -8.42 15.34 -11.79
CA THR A 64 -8.86 16.54 -11.05
C THR A 64 -10.33 16.89 -11.28
N ALA A 65 -11.11 16.02 -11.93
CA ALA A 65 -12.52 16.28 -12.21
C ALA A 65 -13.39 16.28 -10.95
N PHE A 66 -13.02 15.46 -9.95
CA PHE A 66 -13.74 15.35 -8.68
C PHE A 66 -12.79 15.49 -7.49
N ASP A 67 -13.18 16.28 -6.51
CA ASP A 67 -12.42 16.41 -5.27
C ASP A 67 -12.88 15.38 -4.23
N PHE A 68 -12.30 14.18 -4.30
CA PHE A 68 -12.55 13.13 -3.30
C PHE A 68 -11.75 13.38 -2.01
N PRO A 69 -12.30 13.06 -0.83
CA PRO A 69 -11.60 13.29 0.43
C PRO A 69 -10.30 12.48 0.51
N ARG A 70 -9.28 13.00 1.21
CA ARG A 70 -8.10 12.23 1.63
C ARG A 70 -8.13 12.06 3.16
N PRO A 71 -8.90 11.10 3.71
CA PRO A 71 -9.04 10.93 5.14
C PRO A 71 -7.68 10.75 5.83
N MET A 72 -7.57 11.26 7.05
CA MET A 72 -6.37 11.15 7.88
C MET A 72 -5.09 11.75 7.27
N LEU A 73 -5.12 12.44 6.12
CA LEU A 73 -3.92 12.91 5.43
C LEU A 73 -2.99 13.76 6.33
N HIS A 74 -3.59 14.59 7.17
CA HIS A 74 -2.88 15.48 8.10
C HIS A 74 -2.62 14.86 9.48
N GLN A 75 -3.20 13.69 9.79
CA GLN A 75 -3.13 13.04 11.10
C GLN A 75 -2.16 11.84 11.07
N GLY A 76 -1.05 11.90 11.81
CA GLY A 76 -0.13 10.77 11.96
C GLY A 76 0.29 10.10 10.64
N LEU A 77 0.53 8.78 10.70
CA LEU A 77 0.81 7.91 9.55
C LEU A 77 -0.30 6.87 9.30
N THR A 78 -1.39 6.94 10.05
CA THR A 78 -2.59 6.12 9.89
C THR A 78 -3.28 6.39 8.55
N PHE A 79 -3.88 5.35 7.97
CA PHE A 79 -4.68 5.42 6.74
C PHE A 79 -6.17 5.23 7.04
N SER A 80 -7.04 5.74 6.16
CA SER A 80 -8.47 5.43 6.14
C SER A 80 -8.98 5.64 4.72
N PHE A 81 -9.63 4.61 4.17
CA PHE A 81 -10.12 4.58 2.80
C PHE A 81 -11.63 4.29 2.72
N SER A 82 -12.26 3.81 3.78
CA SER A 82 -13.69 3.43 3.79
C SER A 82 -14.63 4.57 3.37
N GLY A 83 -14.31 5.82 3.75
CA GLY A 83 -15.10 7.00 3.42
C GLY A 83 -15.12 7.34 1.92
N LEU A 84 -14.11 6.90 1.16
CA LEU A 84 -14.04 7.14 -0.29
C LEU A 84 -15.17 6.43 -1.04
N LYS A 85 -15.56 5.21 -0.62
CA LYS A 85 -16.65 4.48 -1.29
C LYS A 85 -17.95 5.29 -1.26
N THR A 86 -18.23 5.94 -0.13
CA THR A 86 -19.45 6.72 0.05
C THR A 86 -19.42 7.96 -0.85
N ALA A 87 -18.28 8.65 -0.89
CA ALA A 87 -18.10 9.81 -1.77
C ALA A 87 -18.25 9.42 -3.25
N VAL A 88 -17.66 8.30 -3.68
CA VAL A 88 -17.81 7.77 -5.05
C VAL A 88 -19.26 7.40 -5.34
N SER A 89 -19.96 6.73 -4.42
CA SER A 89 -21.38 6.37 -4.60
C SER A 89 -22.25 7.59 -4.87
N VAL A 90 -22.01 8.68 -4.14
CA VAL A 90 -22.75 9.94 -4.30
C VAL A 90 -22.49 10.53 -5.69
N GLN A 91 -21.25 10.49 -6.19
CA GLN A 91 -20.94 11.00 -7.52
C GLN A 91 -21.52 10.11 -8.62
N LEU A 92 -21.45 8.78 -8.49
CA LEU A 92 -22.01 7.84 -9.45
C LEU A 92 -23.52 8.04 -9.67
N LYS A 93 -24.28 8.36 -8.62
CA LYS A 93 -25.72 8.67 -8.75
C LYS A 93 -26.03 9.94 -9.52
N LYS A 94 -25.05 10.84 -9.65
CA LYS A 94 -25.14 12.13 -10.35
C LYS A 94 -24.45 12.07 -11.72
N VAL A 95 -24.05 10.88 -12.17
CA VAL A 95 -23.36 10.71 -13.45
C VAL A 95 -24.35 10.94 -14.58
N GLU A 96 -24.18 12.08 -15.25
CA GLU A 96 -24.77 12.37 -16.54
C GLU A 96 -23.65 12.87 -17.46
N GLY A 97 -23.66 12.46 -18.73
CA GLY A 97 -22.67 12.83 -19.74
C GLY A 97 -21.59 11.78 -20.03
N GLN A 98 -20.87 12.00 -21.13
CA GLN A 98 -19.79 11.10 -21.59
C GLN A 98 -18.55 11.20 -20.69
N ASN A 99 -17.79 10.10 -20.57
CA ASN A 99 -16.52 9.97 -19.83
C ASN A 99 -16.54 10.22 -18.31
N ARG A 100 -17.68 10.55 -17.72
CA ARG A 100 -17.76 10.91 -16.30
C ARG A 100 -17.42 9.76 -15.35
N GLU A 101 -17.64 8.51 -15.76
CA GLU A 101 -17.16 7.34 -15.03
C GLU A 101 -15.63 7.24 -15.03
N ALA A 102 -14.99 7.55 -16.16
CA ALA A 102 -13.53 7.58 -16.26
C ALA A 102 -12.94 8.68 -15.37
N ASP A 103 -13.57 9.86 -15.33
CA ASP A 103 -13.21 10.96 -14.44
C ASP A 103 -13.34 10.59 -12.96
N ILE A 104 -14.41 9.87 -12.59
CA ILE A 104 -14.61 9.36 -11.24
C ILE A 104 -13.51 8.35 -10.89
N ALA A 105 -13.21 7.39 -11.77
CA ALA A 105 -12.15 6.41 -11.56
C ALA A 105 -10.78 7.08 -11.41
N ALA A 106 -10.47 8.06 -12.26
CA ALA A 106 -9.22 8.81 -12.23
C ALA A 106 -9.08 9.63 -10.94
N SER A 107 -10.12 10.37 -10.56
CA SER A 107 -10.10 11.20 -9.35
C SER A 107 -10.07 10.36 -8.08
N PHE A 108 -10.75 9.20 -8.07
CA PHE A 108 -10.71 8.24 -6.95
C PHE A 108 -9.32 7.62 -6.79
N GLN A 109 -8.73 7.15 -7.90
CA GLN A 109 -7.37 6.65 -7.90
C GLN A 109 -6.39 7.70 -7.37
N GLU A 110 -6.53 8.94 -7.83
CA GLU A 110 -5.69 10.07 -7.41
C GLU A 110 -5.78 10.31 -5.90
N ALA A 111 -6.97 10.23 -5.29
CA ALA A 111 -7.14 10.40 -3.85
C ALA A 111 -6.41 9.32 -3.01
N ILE A 112 -6.46 8.05 -3.46
CA ILE A 112 -5.72 6.96 -2.81
C ILE A 112 -4.21 7.15 -3.00
N VAL A 113 -3.77 7.38 -4.25
CA VAL A 113 -2.35 7.55 -4.59
C VAL A 113 -1.73 8.71 -3.81
N ASP A 114 -2.38 9.87 -3.82
CA ASP A 114 -1.90 11.07 -3.11
C ASP A 114 -1.75 10.81 -1.60
N THR A 115 -2.69 10.06 -1.01
CA THR A 115 -2.62 9.67 0.40
C THR A 115 -1.41 8.78 0.68
N LEU A 116 -1.23 7.71 -0.12
CA LEU A 116 -0.10 6.78 0.02
C LEU A 116 1.25 7.48 -0.15
N VAL A 117 1.37 8.36 -1.16
CA VAL A 117 2.60 9.12 -1.46
C VAL A 117 2.94 10.07 -0.33
N LYS A 118 2.00 10.93 0.09
CA LYS A 118 2.24 11.91 1.16
C LYS A 118 2.61 11.24 2.48
N LYS A 119 1.96 10.12 2.82
CA LYS A 119 2.25 9.35 4.03
C LYS A 119 3.60 8.66 3.96
N SER A 120 3.98 8.13 2.80
CA SER A 120 5.33 7.56 2.59
C SER A 120 6.43 8.61 2.73
N VAL A 121 6.24 9.79 2.13
CA VAL A 121 7.17 10.92 2.28
C VAL A 121 7.27 11.35 3.74
N LYS A 122 6.14 11.43 4.46
CA LYS A 122 6.13 11.77 5.88
C LYS A 122 6.87 10.74 6.73
N ALA A 123 6.65 9.44 6.48
CA ALA A 123 7.34 8.37 7.19
C ALA A 123 8.86 8.40 6.98
N LEU A 124 9.33 8.61 5.75
CA LEU A 124 10.76 8.75 5.46
C LEU A 124 11.36 9.95 6.20
N LYS A 125 10.67 11.10 6.20
CA LYS A 125 11.13 12.29 6.94
C LYS A 125 11.18 12.08 8.45
N GLN A 126 10.19 11.40 9.02
CA GLN A 126 10.14 11.14 10.47
C GLN A 126 11.22 10.16 10.93
N THR A 127 11.50 9.14 10.13
CA THR A 127 12.48 8.09 10.46
C THR A 127 13.92 8.47 10.08
N GLY A 128 14.11 9.49 9.23
CA GLY A 128 15.42 9.82 8.65
C GLY A 128 15.92 8.82 7.61
N LEU A 129 15.11 7.80 7.26
CA LEU A 129 15.44 6.80 6.26
C LEU A 129 15.22 7.35 4.85
N ASN A 130 16.06 6.92 3.89
CA ASN A 130 16.06 7.43 2.51
C ASN A 130 15.65 6.37 1.46
N ARG A 131 15.20 5.19 1.90
CA ARG A 131 14.76 4.10 1.02
C ARG A 131 13.33 3.71 1.38
N LEU A 132 12.45 3.72 0.38
CA LEU A 132 11.10 3.17 0.44
C LEU A 132 11.08 1.85 -0.34
N VAL A 133 10.65 0.77 0.30
CA VAL A 133 10.36 -0.50 -0.37
C VAL A 133 8.84 -0.64 -0.43
N ILE A 134 8.29 -0.95 -1.58
CA ILE A 134 6.84 -1.13 -1.73
C ILE A 134 6.53 -2.55 -2.24
N ALA A 135 5.52 -3.17 -1.63
CA ALA A 135 5.05 -4.51 -1.97
C ALA A 135 3.52 -4.60 -1.86
N GLY A 136 2.95 -5.66 -2.42
CA GLY A 136 1.51 -5.92 -2.48
C GLY A 136 0.87 -5.50 -3.81
N GLY A 137 -0.34 -6.00 -4.08
CA GLY A 137 -0.99 -5.86 -5.40
C GLY A 137 -1.20 -4.42 -5.87
N VAL A 138 -1.41 -3.45 -4.95
CA VAL A 138 -1.61 -2.04 -5.30
C VAL A 138 -0.31 -1.40 -5.80
N SER A 139 0.85 -1.97 -5.46
CA SER A 139 2.16 -1.49 -5.94
C SER A 139 2.35 -1.62 -7.47
N ALA A 140 1.48 -2.38 -8.16
CA ALA A 140 1.45 -2.47 -9.61
C ALA A 140 0.77 -1.24 -10.27
N ASN A 141 0.13 -0.36 -9.49
CA ASN A 141 -0.53 0.83 -10.02
C ASN A 141 0.49 1.83 -10.58
N GLN A 142 0.46 2.05 -11.89
CA GLN A 142 1.44 2.90 -12.58
C GLN A 142 1.43 4.36 -12.08
N ARG A 143 0.24 4.91 -11.78
CA ARG A 143 0.10 6.27 -11.24
C ARG A 143 0.76 6.40 -9.87
N LEU A 144 0.63 5.38 -9.01
CA LEU A 144 1.32 5.33 -7.72
C LEU A 144 2.85 5.35 -7.90
N ARG A 145 3.36 4.56 -8.86
CA ARG A 145 4.80 4.48 -9.13
C ARG A 145 5.38 5.81 -9.55
N GLU A 146 4.75 6.45 -10.53
CA GLU A 146 5.14 7.75 -11.06
C GLU A 146 5.18 8.83 -9.96
N GLN A 147 4.15 8.88 -9.11
CA GLN A 147 4.11 9.87 -8.03
C GLN A 147 5.12 9.60 -6.92
N LEU A 148 5.35 8.34 -6.56
CA LEU A 148 6.37 7.98 -5.59
C LEU A 148 7.76 8.36 -6.11
N GLU A 149 8.11 7.99 -7.34
CA GLU A 149 9.38 8.34 -7.96
C GLU A 149 9.60 9.86 -7.98
N SER A 150 8.62 10.62 -8.47
CA SER A 150 8.72 12.07 -8.50
C SER A 150 8.84 12.68 -7.10
N SER A 151 8.08 12.19 -6.12
CA SER A 151 8.04 12.78 -4.77
C SER A 151 9.28 12.44 -3.95
N LEU A 152 9.81 11.22 -4.09
CA LEU A 152 10.97 10.76 -3.35
C LEU A 152 12.26 11.37 -3.89
N ASN A 153 12.37 11.56 -5.21
CA ASN A 153 13.50 12.28 -5.81
C ASN A 153 13.67 13.69 -5.21
N ARG A 154 12.56 14.41 -4.94
CA ARG A 154 12.58 15.76 -4.32
C ARG A 154 13.16 15.77 -2.91
N ILE A 155 13.13 14.65 -2.19
CA ILE A 155 13.69 14.51 -0.84
C ILE A 155 14.95 13.66 -0.80
N LYS A 156 15.60 13.42 -1.96
CA LYS A 156 16.81 12.58 -2.09
C LYS A 156 16.62 11.16 -1.53
N ALA A 157 15.42 10.62 -1.68
CA ALA A 157 15.09 9.24 -1.34
C ALA A 157 14.84 8.41 -2.60
N SER A 158 14.91 7.08 -2.47
CA SER A 158 14.68 6.14 -3.57
C SER A 158 13.54 5.17 -3.24
N VAL A 159 12.79 4.77 -4.27
CA VAL A 159 11.75 3.74 -4.18
C VAL A 159 12.22 2.45 -4.86
N TYR A 160 11.91 1.32 -4.23
CA TYR A 160 12.22 -0.03 -4.72
C TYR A 160 10.93 -0.83 -4.76
N TYR A 161 10.67 -1.45 -5.91
CA TYR A 161 9.51 -2.29 -6.15
C TYR A 161 9.96 -3.75 -6.14
N ALA A 162 9.22 -4.62 -5.47
CA ALA A 162 9.39 -6.05 -5.68
C ALA A 162 9.01 -6.40 -7.13
N GLU A 163 9.69 -7.41 -7.70
CA GLU A 163 9.27 -7.96 -8.99
C GLU A 163 7.84 -8.51 -8.87
N PRO A 164 6.97 -8.34 -9.88
CA PRO A 164 5.58 -8.79 -9.80
C PRO A 164 5.42 -10.26 -9.39
N ALA A 165 6.30 -11.13 -9.87
CA ALA A 165 6.33 -12.56 -9.52
C ALA A 165 6.63 -12.83 -8.03
N LEU A 166 7.20 -11.86 -7.33
CA LEU A 166 7.55 -11.91 -5.90
C LEU A 166 6.59 -11.11 -5.03
N CYS A 167 5.62 -10.38 -5.61
CA CYS A 167 4.66 -9.56 -4.86
C CYS A 167 3.49 -10.37 -4.26
N THR A 168 3.16 -11.52 -4.84
CA THR A 168 2.13 -12.44 -4.33
C THR A 168 2.75 -13.51 -3.44
N ASP A 169 1.96 -14.12 -2.56
CA ASP A 169 2.45 -15.17 -1.65
C ASP A 169 3.14 -16.30 -2.41
N ASN A 170 4.41 -16.55 -2.07
CA ASN A 170 5.25 -17.54 -2.75
C ASN A 170 6.27 -18.18 -1.80
N GLY A 171 6.79 -19.35 -2.16
CA GLY A 171 7.79 -20.05 -1.34
C GLY A 171 9.18 -19.38 -1.34
N ALA A 172 9.50 -18.59 -2.37
CA ALA A 172 10.83 -17.96 -2.49
C ALA A 172 11.06 -16.91 -1.41
N MET A 173 10.05 -16.10 -1.08
CA MET A 173 10.15 -15.12 0.01
C MET A 173 10.33 -15.80 1.38
N ILE A 174 9.69 -16.96 1.60
CA ILE A 174 9.82 -17.73 2.84
C ILE A 174 11.21 -18.34 2.96
N ALA A 175 11.70 -18.95 1.87
CA ALA A 175 13.06 -19.50 1.83
C ALA A 175 14.13 -18.41 2.07
N PHE A 176 13.97 -17.23 1.44
CA PHE A 176 14.87 -16.11 1.63
C PHE A 176 14.81 -15.55 3.06
N ALA A 177 13.62 -15.37 3.63
CA ALA A 177 13.46 -14.92 5.01
C ALA A 177 14.08 -15.92 6.00
N GLY A 178 13.84 -17.22 5.82
CA GLY A 178 14.44 -18.29 6.62
C GLY A 178 15.96 -18.28 6.55
N TYR A 179 16.53 -18.22 5.34
CA TYR A 179 17.98 -18.10 5.15
C TYR A 179 18.57 -16.87 5.84
N GLN A 180 17.94 -15.70 5.69
CA GLN A 180 18.41 -14.46 6.31
C GLN A 180 18.39 -14.53 7.84
N ARG A 181 17.36 -15.15 8.43
CA ARG A 181 17.27 -15.34 9.90
C ARG A 181 18.26 -16.38 10.40
N LEU A 182 18.41 -17.51 9.71
CA LEU A 182 19.41 -18.55 10.03
C LEU A 182 20.84 -17.96 9.97
N LYS A 183 21.16 -17.20 8.92
CA LYS A 183 22.44 -16.53 8.78
C LYS A 183 22.71 -15.49 9.88
N ALA A 184 21.65 -14.89 10.41
CA ALA A 184 21.72 -13.95 11.53
C ALA A 184 21.81 -14.65 12.91
N GLY A 185 21.85 -15.98 12.96
CA GLY A 185 22.06 -16.77 14.18
C GLY A 185 20.82 -17.49 14.71
N GLN A 186 19.65 -17.34 14.08
CA GLN A 186 18.43 -17.99 14.57
C GLN A 186 18.56 -19.52 14.49
N GLN A 187 18.12 -20.18 15.55
CA GLN A 187 17.98 -21.63 15.64
C GLN A 187 16.62 -21.96 16.23
N ASP A 188 15.93 -22.93 15.65
CA ASP A 188 14.65 -23.43 16.16
C ASP A 188 14.79 -24.94 16.42
N GLY A 189 14.09 -25.43 17.45
CA GLY A 189 14.00 -26.87 17.73
C GLY A 189 13.12 -27.60 16.71
N LEU A 190 12.93 -28.92 16.89
CA LEU A 190 12.09 -29.73 16.00
C LEU A 190 10.58 -29.49 16.20
N SER A 191 10.18 -28.83 17.29
CA SER A 191 8.78 -28.51 17.57
C SER A 191 8.26 -27.45 16.61
N VAL A 192 7.14 -27.74 15.94
CA VAL A 192 6.47 -26.78 15.04
C VAL A 192 5.31 -26.12 15.76
N THR A 193 5.29 -24.79 15.77
CA THR A 193 4.18 -23.98 16.26
C THR A 193 3.66 -23.07 15.15
N THR A 194 2.38 -22.71 15.22
CA THR A 194 1.74 -21.82 14.26
C THR A 194 1.04 -20.67 14.97
N THR A 195 1.25 -19.45 14.51
CA THR A 195 0.65 -18.24 15.09
C THR A 195 -0.23 -17.57 14.02
N PRO A 196 -1.56 -17.80 14.03
CA PRO A 196 -2.45 -17.28 12.98
C PRO A 196 -2.49 -15.75 12.87
N ARG A 197 -2.26 -15.05 13.99
CA ARG A 197 -2.14 -13.60 14.05
C ARG A 197 -0.80 -13.27 14.68
N TRP A 198 0.19 -12.98 13.85
CA TRP A 198 1.53 -12.72 14.31
C TRP A 198 1.96 -11.31 13.89
N PRO A 199 1.91 -10.33 14.81
CA PRO A 199 2.40 -9.00 14.54
C PRO A 199 3.90 -9.02 14.22
N MET A 200 4.29 -8.36 13.12
CA MET A 200 5.70 -8.24 12.72
C MET A 200 6.58 -7.59 13.81
N THR A 201 5.99 -6.76 14.67
CA THR A 201 6.66 -6.09 15.79
C THR A 201 6.99 -7.04 16.96
N GLU A 202 6.43 -8.24 16.99
CA GLU A 202 6.76 -9.28 17.99
C GLU A 202 7.92 -10.16 17.54
N LEU A 203 8.42 -9.99 16.31
CA LEU A 203 9.61 -10.69 15.86
C LEU A 203 10.84 -10.17 16.61
N THR A 204 11.63 -11.09 17.15
CA THR A 204 12.90 -10.77 17.82
C THR A 204 14.07 -10.76 16.83
N CYS A 205 15.12 -10.02 17.20
CA CYS A 205 16.40 -10.04 16.51
C CYS A 205 17.07 -11.41 16.74
N PRO A 206 17.48 -12.15 15.69
CA PRO A 206 18.13 -13.44 15.84
C PRO A 206 19.40 -13.45 16.71
N ALA A 207 20.13 -12.33 16.79
CA ALA A 207 21.36 -12.23 17.59
C ALA A 207 21.10 -12.04 19.10
N GLU A 208 19.84 -11.88 19.50
CA GLU A 208 19.41 -11.74 20.90
C GLU A 208 18.81 -13.05 21.46
N ILE A 209 18.83 -14.14 20.68
CA ILE A 209 18.28 -15.46 21.01
C ILE A 209 19.42 -16.44 21.33
#